data_AF-A0A9E1KSQ0-F1
#
_entry.id   AF-A0A9E1KSQ0-F1
#
_cell.length_a   1.000
_cell.length_b   1.000
_cell.length_c   1.000
_cell.angle_alpha   90.00
_cell.angle_beta   90.00
_cell.angle_gamma   90.00
#
_symmetry.space_group_name_H-M   'P 1'
#
loop_
_entity.id
_entity.type
_entity.pdbx_description
1 polymer ?
#
loop_
_entity_poly.entity_id
_entity_poly.type
_entity_poly.pdbx_seq_one_letter_code
_entity_poly.pdbx_strand_id
1 'polypeptide(L)' 'MLDDILCERYERTVRKDNCVLFNGLVLQIPADRHRCHYVKAKVKVLRFTDNTLAIHHGPRELARYDAQGQEIPNELPAAA' A
#
# COMPACT_ATOMS: atom_id res chain seq x y z
N MET A 1 16.70 -1.21 -8.42
CA MET A 1 16.50 0.02 -9.24
C MET A 1 16.23 1.16 -8.25
N LEU A 2 16.72 2.39 -8.49
CA LEU A 2 16.89 3.44 -7.48
C LEU A 2 15.60 3.92 -6.77
N ASP A 3 14.42 3.47 -7.19
CA ASP A 3 13.11 3.93 -6.71
C ASP A 3 12.84 3.62 -5.24
N ASP A 4 13.48 2.60 -4.66
CA ASP A 4 13.40 2.32 -3.21
C ASP A 4 14.16 3.36 -2.36
N ILE A 5 15.11 4.09 -2.96
CA ILE A 5 15.98 5.06 -2.27
C ILE A 5 15.36 6.46 -2.27
N LEU A 6 14.55 6.80 -3.29
CA LEU A 6 13.90 8.11 -3.47
C LEU A 6 12.38 8.06 -3.24
N CYS A 7 11.90 7.16 -2.38
CA CYS A 7 10.49 7.13 -1.99
C CYS A 7 10.28 7.78 -0.62
N GLU A 8 9.23 8.59 -0.50
CA GLU A 8 8.81 9.14 0.78
C GLU A 8 8.04 8.07 1.55
N ARG A 9 8.46 7.79 2.79
CA ARG A 9 7.90 6.71 3.61
C ARG A 9 7.11 7.29 4.76
N TYR A 10 5.83 6.93 4.85
CA TYR A 10 4.94 7.40 5.90
C TYR A 10 4.38 6.24 6.69
N GLU A 11 4.56 6.24 8.00
CA GLU A 11 3.85 5.30 8.86
C GLU A 11 2.38 5.72 9.01
N ARG A 12 1.47 4.79 8.74
CA ARG A 12 0.03 4.97 8.91
C ARG A 12 -0.58 3.78 9.63
N THR A 13 -1.71 4.02 10.29
CA THR A 13 -2.48 2.97 10.96
C THR A 13 -3.71 2.65 10.12
N VAL A 14 -3.92 1.36 9.87
CA VAL A 14 -5.09 0.88 9.14
C VAL A 14 -6.35 1.05 9.98
N ARG A 15 -7.38 1.61 9.38
CA ARG A 15 -8.68 1.85 10.02
C ARG A 15 -9.53 0.57 10.06
N LYS A 16 -10.70 0.65 10.71
CA LYS A 16 -11.61 -0.49 10.90
C LYS A 16 -12.19 -1.02 9.58
N ASP A 17 -12.31 -0.15 8.59
CA ASP A 17 -12.73 -0.43 7.21
C ASP A 17 -11.59 -1.03 6.35
N ASN A 18 -10.46 -1.39 6.96
CA ASN A 18 -9.26 -1.89 6.28
C ASN A 18 -8.67 -0.87 5.27
N CYS A 19 -8.91 0.43 5.50
CA CYS A 19 -8.35 1.51 4.69
C CYS A 19 -7.22 2.26 5.39
N VAL A 20 -6.40 2.90 4.58
CA VAL A 20 -5.41 3.89 5.02
C VAL A 20 -5.77 5.24 4.45
N LEU A 21 -5.86 6.25 5.32
CA LEU A 21 -6.02 7.64 4.90
C LEU A 21 -4.64 8.24 4.62
N PHE A 22 -4.45 8.75 3.40
CA PHE A 22 -3.20 9.38 3.00
C PHE A 22 -3.46 10.55 2.05
N ASN A 23 -3.04 11.76 2.44
CA ASN A 23 -3.14 12.97 1.61
C ASN A 23 -4.56 13.24 1.03
N GLY A 24 -5.61 12.99 1.81
CA GLY A 24 -7.00 13.12 1.36
C GLY A 24 -7.54 11.93 0.57
N LEU A 25 -6.70 10.94 0.26
CA LEU A 25 -7.08 9.69 -0.40
C LEU A 25 -7.46 8.61 0.62
N VAL A 26 -8.37 7.72 0.20
CA VAL A 26 -8.78 6.53 0.94
C VAL A 26 -8.23 5.32 0.19
N LEU A 27 -7.18 4.70 0.72
CA LEU A 27 -6.51 3.57 0.09
C LEU A 27 -6.99 2.27 0.74
N GLN A 28 -7.82 1.50 0.03
CA GLN A 28 -8.44 0.27 0.52
C GLN A 28 -7.49 -0.92 0.41
N ILE A 29 -7.07 -1.50 1.54
CA ILE A 29 -6.26 -2.72 1.49
C ILE A 29 -7.16 -3.88 0.99
N PRO A 30 -6.82 -4.53 -0.13
CA PRO A 30 -7.60 -5.63 -0.66
C PRO A 30 -7.51 -6.85 0.26
N ALA A 31 -8.52 -7.71 0.19
CA ALA A 31 -8.51 -8.95 0.94
C ALA A 31 -7.41 -9.88 0.39
N ASP A 32 -6.43 -10.19 1.23
CA ASP A 32 -5.39 -11.15 0.89
C ASP A 32 -5.88 -12.61 1.03
N ARG A 33 -5.32 -13.50 0.22
CA ARG A 33 -5.52 -14.96 0.28
C ARG A 33 -5.29 -15.55 1.67
N HIS A 34 -4.42 -14.96 2.49
CA HIS A 34 -4.12 -15.46 3.84
C HIS A 34 -5.07 -14.92 4.93
N ARG A 35 -6.13 -14.17 4.57
CA ARG A 35 -7.15 -13.61 5.49
C ARG A 35 -6.56 -12.85 6.69
N CYS A 36 -5.40 -12.20 6.51
CA CYS A 36 -4.82 -11.39 7.57
C CYS A 36 -5.71 -10.20 7.88
N HIS A 37 -6.04 -10.01 9.17
CA HIS A 37 -6.74 -8.82 9.64
C HIS A 37 -5.73 -7.69 9.86
N TYR A 38 -5.70 -6.71 8.96
CA TYR A 38 -4.80 -5.56 9.07
C TYR A 38 -5.39 -4.41 9.89
N VAL A 39 -6.62 -4.53 10.41
CA VAL A 39 -7.25 -3.50 11.24
C VAL A 39 -6.35 -3.14 12.43
N LYS A 40 -6.03 -1.85 12.57
CA LYS A 40 -5.07 -1.28 13.56
C LYS A 40 -3.59 -1.66 13.34
N ALA A 41 -3.25 -2.37 12.29
CA ALA A 41 -1.85 -2.62 11.95
C ALA A 41 -1.15 -1.32 11.55
N LYS A 42 0.13 -1.22 11.89
CA LYS A 42 1.02 -0.16 11.40
C LYS A 42 1.55 -0.58 10.03
N VAL A 43 1.30 0.25 9.03
CA VAL A 43 1.76 0.04 7.65
C VAL A 43 2.59 1.23 7.19
N LYS A 44 3.42 1.00 6.18
CA LYS A 44 4.20 2.06 5.52
C LYS A 44 3.54 2.38 4.20
N VAL A 45 3.15 3.64 4.02
CA VAL A 45 2.77 4.17 2.71
C VAL A 45 4.03 4.74 2.07
N LEU A 46 4.42 4.17 0.95
CA LEU A 46 5.50 4.66 0.10
C LEU A 46 4.88 5.55 -0.97
N ARG A 47 5.37 6.78 -1.11
CA ARG A 47 5.09 7.63 -2.27
C ARG A 47 6.31 7.67 -3.16
N PHE A 48 6.15 7.22 -4.40
CA PHE A 48 7.18 7.25 -5.42
C PHE A 48 7.20 8.61 -6.14
N THR A 49 8.25 8.85 -6.92
CA THR A 49 8.48 10.11 -7.64
C THR A 49 7.48 10.36 -8.77
N ASP A 50 6.85 9.30 -9.28
CA ASP A 50 5.76 9.34 -10.26
C ASP A 50 4.37 9.55 -9.61
N ASN A 51 4.36 9.84 -8.30
CA ASN A 51 3.17 9.96 -7.45
C ASN A 51 2.37 8.67 -7.25
N THR A 52 2.86 7.51 -7.71
CA THR A 52 2.25 6.24 -7.32
C THR A 52 2.48 5.98 -5.83
N LEU A 53 1.56 5.22 -5.24
CA LEU A 53 1.54 4.90 -3.83
C LEU A 53 1.61 3.40 -3.64
N ALA A 54 2.36 2.92 -2.65
CA ALA A 54 2.31 1.51 -2.24
C ALA A 54 2.12 1.40 -0.73
N ILE A 55 1.31 0.43 -0.31
CA ILE A 55 1.12 0.11 1.11
C ILE A 55 1.91 -1.14 1.43
N HIS A 56 2.82 -1.04 2.39
CA HIS A 56 3.66 -2.14 2.83
C HIS A 56 3.39 -2.49 4.29
N HIS A 57 3.31 -3.78 4.58
CA HIS A 57 3.31 -4.32 5.93
C HIS A 57 4.55 -5.21 6.10
N GLY A 58 5.59 -4.66 6.72
CA GLY A 58 6.89 -5.32 6.80
C GLY A 58 7.52 -5.50 5.40
N PRO A 59 7.99 -6.71 5.05
CA PRO A 59 8.57 -6.99 3.73
C PRO A 59 7.53 -7.11 2.61
N ARG A 60 6.24 -7.03 2.94
CA ARG A 60 5.15 -7.35 2.02
C ARG A 60 4.48 -6.09 1.48
N GLU A 61 4.40 -5.99 0.16
CA GLU A 61 3.50 -5.05 -0.53
C GLU A 61 2.06 -5.60 -0.44
N LEU A 62 1.14 -4.80 0.13
CA LEU A 62 -0.27 -5.15 0.27
C LEU A 62 -1.08 -4.72 -0.94
N ALA A 63 -0.79 -3.54 -1.49
CA ALA A 63 -1.44 -2.96 -2.66
C ALA A 63 -0.63 -1.78 -3.19
N ARG A 64 -0.82 -1.47 -4.49
CA ARG A 64 -0.26 -0.32 -5.18
C ARG A 64 -1.40 0.51 -5.77
N TYR A 65 -1.22 1.82 -5.82
CA TYR A 65 -2.20 2.78 -6.29
C TYR A 65 -1.54 3.83 -7.19
N ASP A 66 -2.34 4.41 -8.08
CA ASP A 66 -1.95 5.59 -8.83
C ASP A 66 -2.00 6.87 -7.97
N ALA A 67 -1.69 8.00 -8.58
CA ALA A 67 -1.70 9.31 -7.91
C ALA A 67 -3.11 9.76 -7.48
N GLN A 68 -4.16 9.13 -8.02
CA GLN A 68 -5.57 9.39 -7.75
C GLN A 68 -6.11 8.46 -6.65
N GLY A 69 -5.31 7.49 -6.19
CA GLY A 69 -5.70 6.50 -5.20
C GLY A 69 -6.51 5.34 -5.77
N GLN A 70 -6.50 5.14 -7.10
CA GLN A 70 -7.06 3.94 -7.71
C GLN A 70 -6.06 2.80 -7.63
N GLU A 71 -6.53 1.61 -7.24
CA GLU A 71 -5.69 0.43 -7.15
C GLU A 71 -5.14 0.07 -8.54
N ILE A 72 -3.81 -0.08 -8.63
CA ILE A 72 -3.14 -0.61 -9.81
C ILE A 72 -3.10 -2.12 -9.63
N PRO A 73 -3.90 -2.89 -10.39
CA PRO A 73 -3.86 -4.34 -10.29
C PRO A 73 -2.46 -4.81 -10.67
N ASN A 74 -1.82 -5.51 -9.74
CA ASN A 74 -0.52 -6.08 -10.01
C ASN A 74 -0.72 -7.32 -10.90
N GLU A 75 -0.46 -7.21 -12.20
CA GLU A 75 -0.46 -8.34 -13.14
C GLU A 75 0.78 -9.25 -13.01
N LEU A 76 1.53 -9.18 -11.89
CA LEU A 76 2.66 -10.07 -11.67
C LEU A 76 2.20 -11.47 -11.18
N PRO A 77 2.63 -12.55 -11.85
CA PRO A 77 2.26 -13.91 -11.47
C PRO A 77 2.77 -14.19 -10.06
N ALA A 78 1.96 -14.91 -9.28
CA ALA A 78 2.41 -15.48 -8.02
C ALA A 78 3.71 -16.25 -8.28
N ALA A 79 4.84 -15.72 -7.78
CA ALA A 79 6.10 -16.43 -7.83
C ALA A 79 5.95 -17.77 -7.09
N ALA A 80 6.27 -18.84 -7.81
CA ALA A 80 6.20 -20.24 -7.41
C ALA A 80 7.23 -20.63 -6.34
#